data_AF-A0A813ST52-F1
#
_entry.id   AF-A0A813ST52-F1
#
_cell.length_a   1.000
_cell.length_b   1.000
_cell.length_c   1.000
_cell.angle_alpha   90.00
_cell.angle_beta   90.00
_cell.angle_gamma   90.00
#
_symmetry.space_group_name_H-M   'P 1'
#
loop_
_entity.id
_entity.type
_entity.pdbx_description
1 polymer ?
#
loop_
_entity_poly.entity_id
_entity_poly.type
_entity_poly.pdbx_seq_one_letter_code
_entity_poly.pdbx_strand_id
1 'polypeptide(L)'
;MKPCIVIVGLDQIFLDEIVQGLTGENKINDNNLIEWTIDTKYYTADVHLCPINTKRLVEESVANLAEVLILLIDPSQINSRTKLDSWLPFLSVLNECETKLLVVRNMDALSNTISKMDVKQWCTEHEYELLELEKTTTSETDDEDDENNHLYRGVYGIPHLIQTLHIHQWPNMNLKGKKKII
;
A
#
# COMPACT_ATOMS: atom_id res chain seq x y z
N MET A 1 15.59 -11.92 -10.09
CA MET A 1 14.38 -11.28 -10.66
C MET A 1 13.97 -10.18 -9.69
N LYS A 2 13.50 -9.02 -10.14
CA LYS A 2 13.11 -7.93 -9.22
C LYS A 2 11.74 -8.27 -8.60
N PRO A 3 11.56 -8.17 -7.27
CA PRO A 3 10.24 -8.31 -6.66
C PRO A 3 9.30 -7.19 -7.10
N CYS A 4 8.00 -7.41 -6.95
CA CYS A 4 6.95 -6.54 -7.45
C CYS A 4 6.03 -6.05 -6.32
N ILE A 5 5.69 -4.77 -6.39
CA ILE A 5 4.58 -4.14 -5.66
C ILE A 5 3.41 -4.05 -6.63
N VAL A 6 2.31 -4.73 -6.33
CA VAL A 6 1.08 -4.60 -7.11
C VAL A 6 0.19 -3.55 -6.44
N ILE A 7 -0.19 -2.51 -7.18
CA ILE A 7 -1.04 -1.41 -6.67
C ILE A 7 -2.35 -1.42 -7.44
N VAL A 8 -3.45 -1.64 -6.73
CA VAL A 8 -4.78 -1.80 -7.31
C VAL A 8 -5.69 -0.67 -6.83
N GLY A 9 -6.33 0.05 -7.74
CA GLY A 9 -7.29 1.11 -7.39
C GLY A 9 -8.17 1.52 -8.57
N LEU A 10 -9.47 1.74 -8.37
CA LEU A 10 -10.37 2.14 -9.49
C LEU A 10 -10.32 3.63 -9.81
N ASP A 11 -9.91 4.44 -8.84
CA ASP A 11 -9.73 5.86 -9.06
C ASP A 11 -8.36 6.09 -9.70
N GLN A 12 -8.36 6.35 -11.01
CA GLN A 12 -7.12 6.57 -11.76
C GLN A 12 -6.33 7.74 -11.19
N ILE A 13 -7.00 8.79 -10.73
CA ILE A 13 -6.35 9.99 -10.20
C ILE A 13 -5.59 9.65 -8.93
N PHE A 14 -6.19 8.86 -8.04
CA PHE A 14 -5.56 8.41 -6.80
C PHE A 14 -4.42 7.43 -7.09
N LEU A 15 -4.61 6.49 -8.02
CA LEU A 15 -3.54 5.59 -8.45
C LEU A 15 -2.34 6.35 -9.02
N ASP A 16 -2.59 7.32 -9.90
CA ASP A 16 -1.56 8.20 -10.48
C ASP A 16 -0.83 8.99 -9.40
N GLU A 17 -1.56 9.56 -8.43
CA GLU A 17 -0.98 10.29 -7.30
C GLU A 17 -0.04 9.41 -6.46
N ILE A 18 -0.45 8.17 -6.14
CA ILE A 18 0.38 7.24 -5.37
C ILE A 18 1.63 6.85 -6.16
N VAL A 19 1.49 6.48 -7.42
CA VAL A 19 2.65 6.06 -8.24
C VAL A 19 3.61 7.22 -8.46
N GLN A 20 3.09 8.42 -8.73
CA GLN A 20 3.90 9.63 -8.85
C GLN A 20 4.62 9.94 -7.54
N GLY A 21 3.93 9.82 -6.40
CA GLY A 21 4.53 10.09 -5.10
C GLY A 21 5.59 9.06 -4.69
N LEU A 22 5.47 7.80 -5.13
CA LEU A 22 6.48 6.76 -4.89
C LEU A 22 7.70 6.93 -5.81
N THR A 23 7.47 7.12 -7.10
CA THR A 23 8.51 6.98 -8.15
C THR A 23 9.00 8.30 -8.75
N GLY A 24 8.21 9.38 -8.61
CA GLY A 24 8.43 10.63 -9.33
C GLY A 24 7.95 10.64 -10.78
N GLU A 25 7.44 9.51 -11.29
CA GLU A 25 6.96 9.39 -12.68
C GLU A 25 5.57 9.99 -12.86
N ASN A 26 5.38 10.79 -13.93
CA ASN A 26 4.14 11.54 -14.16
C ASN A 26 3.14 10.85 -15.11
N LYS A 27 3.51 9.71 -15.70
CA LYS A 27 2.66 9.01 -16.67
C LYS A 27 2.68 7.50 -16.41
N ILE A 28 1.56 7.00 -15.90
CA ILE A 28 1.31 5.56 -15.88
C ILE A 28 0.85 5.13 -17.28
N ASN A 29 1.54 4.16 -17.87
CA ASN A 29 0.98 3.39 -18.98
C ASN A 29 0.38 2.12 -18.37
N ASP A 30 -0.92 1.86 -18.62
CA ASP A 30 -1.77 0.85 -17.96
C ASP A 30 -1.26 -0.61 -17.94
N ASN A 31 -0.11 -0.91 -18.55
CA ASN A 31 0.48 -2.26 -18.61
C ASN A 31 2.00 -2.28 -18.37
N ASN A 32 2.63 -1.16 -18.00
CA ASN A 32 4.09 -1.14 -17.81
C ASN A 32 4.45 -1.30 -16.35
N LEU A 33 5.34 -2.26 -16.09
CA LEU A 33 6.09 -2.31 -14.84
C LEU A 33 6.96 -1.06 -14.75
N ILE A 34 6.83 -0.33 -13.66
CA ILE A 34 7.63 0.87 -13.38
C ILE A 34 8.78 0.46 -12.49
N GLU A 35 10.01 0.76 -12.89
CA GLU A 35 11.17 0.51 -12.03
C GLU A 35 11.20 1.52 -10.88
N TRP A 36 11.45 1.03 -9.68
CA TRP A 36 11.66 1.87 -8.51
C TRP A 36 12.77 1.30 -7.65
N THR A 37 13.64 2.16 -7.17
CA THR A 37 14.69 1.78 -6.22
C THR A 37 14.26 2.27 -4.85
N ILE A 38 14.05 1.32 -3.95
CA ILE A 38 13.92 1.57 -2.53
C ILE A 38 15.31 1.90 -2.02
N ASP A 39 15.46 3.11 -1.49
CA ASP A 39 16.73 3.62 -1.00
C ASP A 39 16.61 4.09 0.45
N THR A 40 16.99 3.23 1.39
CA THR A 40 16.94 3.54 2.82
C THR A 40 18.31 3.90 3.37
N LYS A 41 18.39 4.28 4.64
CA LYS A 41 19.67 4.45 5.33
C LYS A 41 20.47 3.14 5.41
N TYR A 42 19.80 1.99 5.38
CA TYR A 42 20.39 0.69 5.73
C TYR A 42 20.56 -0.24 4.55
N TYR A 43 19.77 -0.09 3.49
CA TYR A 43 19.83 -0.96 2.32
C TYR A 43 19.29 -0.26 1.07
N THR A 44 19.55 -0.84 -0.09
CA THR A 44 18.85 -0.54 -1.34
C THR A 44 18.17 -1.80 -1.89
N ALA A 45 17.03 -1.68 -2.56
CA ALA A 45 16.38 -2.78 -3.25
C ALA A 45 15.73 -2.26 -4.54
N ASP A 46 15.95 -2.94 -5.66
CA ASP A 46 15.29 -2.59 -6.92
C ASP A 46 14.01 -3.41 -7.08
N VAL A 47 12.89 -2.72 -7.23
CA VAL A 47 11.56 -3.33 -7.33
C VAL A 47 10.84 -2.87 -8.59
N HIS A 48 9.77 -3.57 -8.94
CA HIS A 48 8.82 -3.11 -9.94
C HIS A 48 7.51 -2.69 -9.28
N LEU A 49 6.90 -1.59 -9.72
CA LEU A 49 5.51 -1.28 -9.43
C LEU A 49 4.64 -1.74 -10.60
N CYS A 50 3.56 -2.45 -10.29
CA CYS A 50 2.52 -2.84 -11.23
C CYS A 50 1.21 -2.14 -10.85
N PRO A 51 0.94 -0.93 -11.40
CA PRO A 51 -0.34 -0.26 -11.20
C PRO A 51 -1.45 -0.92 -12.03
N ILE A 52 -2.61 -1.13 -11.41
CA ILE A 52 -3.77 -1.77 -12.01
C ILE A 52 -5.03 -0.94 -11.67
N ASN A 53 -5.63 -0.37 -12.70
CA ASN A 53 -6.81 0.50 -12.59
C ASN A 53 -8.15 -0.21 -12.86
N THR A 54 -8.12 -1.52 -13.11
CA THR A 54 -9.27 -2.31 -13.54
C THR A 54 -9.36 -3.63 -12.81
N LYS A 55 -10.57 -4.14 -12.63
CA LYS A 55 -10.81 -5.49 -12.08
C LYS A 55 -10.49 -6.55 -13.12
N ARG A 56 -9.21 -6.87 -13.27
CA ARG A 56 -8.69 -7.95 -14.11
C ARG A 56 -7.81 -8.86 -13.28
N LEU A 57 -7.67 -10.11 -13.73
CA LEU A 57 -6.67 -11.01 -13.16
C LEU A 57 -5.27 -10.49 -13.49
N VAL A 58 -4.40 -10.53 -12.49
CA VAL A 58 -2.99 -10.20 -12.66
C VAL A 58 -2.31 -11.34 -13.42
N GLU A 59 -1.40 -10.99 -14.33
CA GLU A 59 -0.62 -12.00 -15.06
C GLU A 59 0.21 -12.84 -14.08
N GLU A 60 0.31 -14.14 -14.34
CA GLU A 60 1.04 -15.09 -13.49
C GLU A 60 2.52 -14.70 -13.31
N SER A 61 3.13 -14.10 -14.34
CA SER A 61 4.49 -13.58 -14.31
C SER A 61 4.71 -12.49 -13.27
N VAL A 62 3.69 -11.64 -13.04
CA VAL A 62 3.70 -10.58 -12.03
C VAL A 62 3.32 -11.16 -10.68
N ALA A 63 2.29 -12.00 -10.62
CA ALA A 63 1.82 -12.63 -9.38
C ALA A 63 2.92 -13.42 -8.68
N ASN A 64 3.73 -14.18 -9.44
CA ASN A 64 4.85 -14.95 -8.90
C ASN A 64 6.01 -14.10 -8.35
N LEU A 65 6.03 -12.80 -8.63
CA LEU A 65 7.03 -11.85 -8.13
C LEU A 65 6.44 -10.88 -7.10
N ALA A 66 5.14 -10.95 -6.84
CA ALA A 66 4.46 -10.00 -5.98
C ALA A 66 4.82 -10.27 -4.51
N GLU A 67 5.49 -9.31 -3.88
CA GLU A 67 5.83 -9.35 -2.45
C GLU A 67 4.85 -8.50 -1.63
N VAL A 68 4.38 -7.41 -2.24
CA VAL A 68 3.46 -6.46 -1.62
C VAL A 68 2.26 -6.21 -2.51
N LEU A 69 1.06 -6.37 -1.95
CA LEU A 69 -0.20 -5.96 -2.55
C LEU A 69 -0.72 -4.70 -1.85
N ILE A 70 -0.99 -3.65 -2.60
CA ILE A 70 -1.62 -2.41 -2.12
C ILE A 70 -2.98 -2.27 -2.77
N LEU A 71 -4.04 -2.27 -1.97
CA LEU A 71 -5.40 -1.95 -2.40
C LEU A 71 -5.73 -0.51 -2.01
N LEU A 72 -5.83 0.37 -3.01
CA LEU A 72 -6.21 1.77 -2.84
C LEU A 72 -7.73 1.92 -2.78
N ILE A 73 -8.19 2.62 -1.75
CA ILE A 73 -9.59 2.95 -1.55
C ILE A 73 -9.75 4.45 -1.51
N ASP A 74 -10.54 4.97 -2.45
CA ASP A 74 -11.21 6.24 -2.28
C ASP A 74 -12.53 6.02 -1.52
N PRO A 75 -12.70 6.61 -0.32
CA PRO A 75 -13.95 6.61 0.42
C PRO A 75 -15.17 7.02 -0.40
N SER A 76 -15.02 7.94 -1.38
CA SER A 76 -16.10 8.37 -2.26
C SER A 76 -16.66 7.23 -3.13
N GLN A 77 -15.84 6.21 -3.37
CA GLN A 77 -16.16 5.07 -4.24
C GLN A 77 -16.58 3.84 -3.45
N ILE A 78 -16.36 3.75 -2.14
CA ILE A 78 -16.75 2.57 -1.35
C ILE A 78 -17.94 2.89 -0.47
N ASN A 79 -19.08 2.31 -0.85
CA ASN A 79 -20.34 2.55 -0.19
C ASN A 79 -20.81 1.40 0.72
N SER A 80 -20.08 0.28 0.75
CA SER A 80 -20.44 -0.93 1.51
C SER A 80 -19.27 -1.93 1.57
N ARG A 81 -19.31 -2.82 2.57
CA ARG A 81 -18.36 -3.94 2.70
C ARG A 81 -18.41 -4.89 1.51
N THR A 82 -19.59 -5.11 0.92
CA THR A 82 -19.75 -5.94 -0.29
C THR A 82 -18.92 -5.41 -1.47
N LYS A 83 -18.70 -4.10 -1.54
CA LYS A 83 -17.84 -3.52 -2.59
C LYS A 83 -16.37 -3.85 -2.34
N LEU A 84 -15.91 -3.97 -1.09
CA LEU A 84 -14.59 -4.50 -0.75
C LEU A 84 -14.47 -5.98 -1.13
N ASP A 85 -15.44 -6.80 -0.71
CA ASP A 85 -15.45 -8.24 -0.98
C ASP A 85 -15.43 -8.55 -2.48
N SER A 86 -16.05 -7.68 -3.29
CA SER A 86 -16.05 -7.82 -4.74
C SER A 86 -14.68 -7.68 -5.40
N TRP A 87 -13.62 -7.36 -4.65
CA TRP A 87 -12.23 -7.38 -5.12
C TRP A 87 -11.53 -8.71 -4.91
N LEU A 88 -11.92 -9.46 -3.88
CA LEU A 88 -11.25 -10.70 -3.46
C LEU A 88 -11.07 -11.72 -4.60
N PRO A 89 -12.05 -11.96 -5.50
CA PRO A 89 -11.84 -12.90 -6.59
C PRO A 89 -10.68 -12.49 -7.52
N PHE A 90 -10.50 -11.19 -7.74
CA PHE A 90 -9.47 -10.64 -8.63
C PHE A 90 -8.08 -10.61 -7.98
N LEU A 91 -8.05 -10.50 -6.65
CA LEU A 91 -6.83 -10.45 -5.85
C LEU A 91 -6.37 -11.84 -5.38
N SER A 92 -7.17 -12.88 -5.60
CA SER A 92 -6.89 -14.24 -5.12
C SER A 92 -5.53 -14.80 -5.58
N VAL A 93 -5.07 -14.43 -6.78
CA VAL A 93 -3.75 -14.82 -7.31
C VAL A 93 -2.58 -14.13 -6.60
N LEU A 94 -2.85 -13.11 -5.78
CA LEU A 94 -1.89 -12.33 -4.99
C LEU A 94 -2.03 -12.60 -3.49
N ASN A 95 -2.79 -13.62 -3.08
CA ASN A 95 -3.00 -13.93 -1.66
C ASN A 95 -1.71 -14.31 -0.93
N GLU A 96 -0.71 -14.80 -1.67
CA GLU A 96 0.59 -15.22 -1.15
C GLU A 96 1.59 -14.06 -0.97
N CYS A 97 1.20 -12.82 -1.29
CA CYS A 97 2.04 -11.65 -0.98
C CYS A 97 2.34 -11.60 0.53
N GLU A 98 3.61 -11.43 0.90
CA GLU A 98 4.02 -11.34 2.31
C GLU A 98 3.38 -10.15 3.02
N THR A 99 3.16 -9.04 2.30
CA THR A 99 2.49 -7.85 2.87
C THR A 99 1.30 -7.44 2.02
N LYS A 100 0.14 -7.28 2.66
CA LYS A 100 -1.09 -6.76 2.05
C LYS A 100 -1.47 -5.46 2.76
N LEU A 101 -1.55 -4.35 2.03
CA LEU A 101 -1.88 -3.03 2.55
C LEU A 101 -3.23 -2.58 2.01
N LEU A 102 -4.14 -2.18 2.90
CA LEU A 102 -5.34 -1.43 2.55
C LEU A 102 -5.06 0.05 2.77
N VAL A 103 -4.88 0.81 1.69
CA VAL A 103 -4.58 2.23 1.76
C VAL A 103 -5.84 3.04 1.54
N VAL A 104 -6.27 3.76 2.56
CA VAL A 104 -7.45 4.62 2.52
C VAL A 104 -7.01 6.08 2.54
N ARG A 105 -7.55 6.89 1.62
CA ARG A 105 -7.22 8.32 1.58
C ARG A 105 -7.52 9.01 2.90
N ASN A 106 -8.75 8.88 3.40
CA ASN A 106 -9.22 9.49 4.63
C ASN A 106 -10.37 8.65 5.23
N MET A 107 -10.20 8.07 6.41
CA MET A 107 -11.20 7.21 7.04
C MET A 107 -12.43 7.97 7.54
N ASP A 108 -12.33 9.27 7.83
CA ASP A 108 -13.48 10.09 8.26
C ASP A 108 -14.48 10.32 7.12
N ALA A 109 -14.00 10.32 5.88
CA ALA A 109 -14.84 10.43 4.69
C ALA A 109 -15.72 9.19 4.45
N LEU A 110 -15.49 8.07 5.14
CA LEU A 110 -16.30 6.85 5.06
C LEU A 110 -17.63 6.94 5.84
N SER A 111 -17.78 7.92 6.74
CA SER A 111 -18.80 7.98 7.80
C SER A 111 -20.27 7.92 7.34
N ASN A 112 -20.55 8.04 6.03
CA ASN A 112 -21.90 7.91 5.48
C ASN A 112 -22.21 6.54 4.85
N THR A 113 -21.22 5.64 4.72
CA THR A 113 -21.35 4.43 3.90
C THR A 113 -20.82 3.14 4.52
N ILE A 114 -19.70 3.19 5.22
CA ILE A 114 -19.10 2.05 5.91
C ILE A 114 -18.43 2.56 7.20
N SER A 115 -18.61 1.84 8.31
CA SER A 115 -17.99 2.29 9.56
C SER A 115 -16.48 2.03 9.53
N LYS A 116 -15.71 2.84 10.29
CA LYS A 116 -14.27 2.58 10.46
C LYS A 116 -14.00 1.19 11.05
N MET A 117 -14.89 0.72 11.93
CA MET A 117 -14.83 -0.61 12.55
C MET A 117 -14.99 -1.72 11.50
N ASP A 118 -15.93 -1.59 10.56
CA ASP A 118 -16.13 -2.57 9.50
C ASP A 118 -14.90 -2.70 8.60
N VAL A 119 -14.23 -1.58 8.29
CA VAL A 119 -12.98 -1.60 7.50
C VAL A 119 -11.85 -2.27 8.27
N LYS A 120 -11.65 -1.91 9.56
CA LYS A 120 -10.64 -2.55 10.41
C LYS A 120 -10.88 -4.06 10.57
N GLN A 121 -12.14 -4.46 10.72
CA GLN A 121 -12.54 -5.87 10.78
C GLN A 121 -12.26 -6.58 9.45
N TRP A 122 -12.62 -5.96 8.33
CA TRP A 122 -12.34 -6.51 7.00
C TRP A 122 -10.83 -6.72 6.78
N CYS A 123 -10.01 -5.74 7.16
CA CYS A 123 -8.55 -5.85 7.13
C CYS A 123 -8.06 -7.07 7.93
N THR A 124 -8.55 -7.23 9.16
CA THR A 124 -8.17 -8.35 10.03
C THR A 124 -8.54 -9.70 9.43
N GLU A 125 -9.75 -9.83 8.90
CA GLU A 125 -10.26 -11.08 8.32
C GLU A 125 -9.52 -11.52 7.04
N HIS A 126 -8.93 -10.56 6.31
CA HIS A 126 -8.27 -10.81 5.03
C HIS A 126 -6.74 -10.59 5.10
N GLU A 127 -6.24 -10.34 6.32
CA GLU A 127 -4.82 -10.10 6.65
C GLU A 127 -4.21 -8.91 5.91
N TYR A 128 -4.97 -7.82 5.77
CA TYR A 128 -4.46 -6.54 5.30
C TYR A 128 -4.06 -5.68 6.50
N GLU A 129 -2.94 -4.98 6.40
CA GLU A 129 -2.60 -3.86 7.27
C GLU A 129 -3.30 -2.59 6.75
N LEU A 130 -3.96 -1.86 7.65
CA LEU A 130 -4.66 -0.62 7.30
C LEU A 130 -3.69 0.56 7.36
N LEU A 131 -3.58 1.31 6.25
CA LEU A 131 -2.81 2.55 6.19
C LEU A 131 -3.70 3.71 5.76
N GLU A 132 -3.80 4.71 6.64
CA GLU A 132 -4.52 5.95 6.36
C GLU A 132 -3.53 7.05 5.92
N LEU A 133 -3.81 7.70 4.79
CA LEU A 133 -2.95 8.76 4.25
C LEU A 133 -3.22 10.10 4.94
N GLU A 134 -4.47 10.51 5.08
CA GLU A 134 -4.87 11.77 5.69
C GLU A 134 -5.57 11.52 7.01
N LYS A 135 -4.98 11.98 8.13
CA LYS A 135 -5.69 12.03 9.41
C LYS A 135 -6.32 13.41 9.59
N THR A 136 -7.59 13.47 9.99
CA THR A 136 -8.17 14.73 10.48
C THR A 136 -7.82 14.92 11.96
N THR A 137 -7.68 16.16 12.42
CA THR A 137 -7.35 16.51 13.81
C THR A 137 -8.35 16.03 14.87
N THR A 138 -9.48 15.46 14.45
CA THR A 138 -10.52 14.90 15.32
C THR A 138 -10.27 13.46 15.76
N SER A 139 -9.29 12.76 15.18
CA SER A 139 -8.95 11.38 15.56
C SER A 139 -7.95 11.27 16.72
N GLU A 140 -7.68 12.35 17.46
CA GLU A 140 -6.73 12.38 18.57
C GLU A 140 -7.26 11.77 19.89
N THR A 141 -8.52 11.28 19.95
CA THR A 141 -9.13 10.84 21.21
C THR A 141 -9.38 9.35 21.38
N ASP A 142 -9.12 8.49 20.37
CA ASP A 142 -9.39 7.04 20.49
C ASP A 142 -8.13 6.14 20.45
N ASP A 143 -6.94 6.69 20.24
CA ASP A 143 -5.68 5.93 20.16
C ASP A 143 -4.84 6.09 21.44
N GLU A 144 -5.38 5.72 22.61
CA GLU A 144 -4.58 5.55 23.84
C GLU A 144 -3.74 4.25 23.84
N ASP A 145 -3.87 3.38 22.82
CA ASP A 145 -3.33 2.01 22.87
C ASP A 145 -2.35 1.60 21.75
N ASP A 146 -1.89 2.51 20.88
CA ASP A 146 -0.94 2.14 19.81
C ASP A 146 0.51 2.52 20.16
N GLU A 147 1.04 1.90 21.24
CA GLU A 147 2.48 1.94 21.59
C GLU A 147 3.38 1.41 20.43
N ASN A 148 2.82 0.71 19.44
CA ASN A 148 3.57 0.27 18.25
C ASN A 148 3.69 1.35 17.16
N ASN A 149 2.94 2.46 17.24
CA ASN A 149 2.95 3.53 16.24
C ASN A 149 4.06 4.58 16.45
N HIS A 150 5.01 4.31 17.35
CA HIS A 150 6.13 5.23 17.61
C HIS A 150 7.05 5.44 16.40
N LEU A 151 7.03 4.54 15.41
CA LEU A 151 7.84 4.64 14.19
C LEU A 151 7.33 5.70 13.21
N TYR A 152 6.04 6.07 13.25
CA TYR A 152 5.40 6.96 12.26
C TYR A 152 4.92 8.29 12.84
N ARG A 153 5.38 8.65 14.05
CA ARG A 153 4.93 9.86 14.76
C ARG A 153 5.20 11.12 13.92
N GLY A 154 4.14 11.71 13.36
CA GLY A 154 4.20 12.93 12.56
C GLY A 154 4.44 12.74 11.05
N VAL A 155 4.39 11.50 10.55
CA VAL A 155 4.49 11.19 9.12
C VAL A 155 3.13 10.73 8.62
N TYR A 156 2.52 11.53 7.74
CA TYR A 156 1.24 11.24 7.10
C TYR A 156 1.38 11.32 5.58
N GLY A 157 0.37 10.82 4.87
CA GLY A 157 0.31 10.83 3.42
C GLY A 157 1.23 9.81 2.76
N ILE A 158 1.65 10.10 1.53
CA ILE A 158 2.58 9.26 0.77
C ILE A 158 3.90 8.99 1.51
N PRO A 159 4.49 9.94 2.27
CA PRO A 159 5.65 9.66 3.11
C PRO A 159 5.45 8.50 4.09
N HIS A 160 4.24 8.31 4.62
CA HIS A 160 3.92 7.19 5.51
C HIS A 160 3.97 5.87 4.74
N LEU A 161 3.34 5.82 3.56
CA LEU A 161 3.40 4.65 2.67
C LEU A 161 4.83 4.29 2.27
N ILE A 162 5.66 5.29 1.94
CA ILE A 162 7.07 5.08 1.63
C ILE A 162 7.80 4.43 2.83
N GLN A 163 7.55 4.90 4.05
CA GLN A 163 8.17 4.32 5.24
C GLN A 163 7.73 2.87 5.49
N THR A 164 6.44 2.55 5.29
CA THR A 164 5.94 1.19 5.36
C THR A 164 6.65 0.28 4.33
N LEU A 165 6.83 0.75 3.10
CA LEU A 165 7.57 0.00 2.08
C LEU A 165 9.07 -0.12 2.39
N HIS A 166 9.66 0.87 3.09
CA HIS A 166 11.06 0.84 3.52
C HIS A 166 11.34 -0.16 4.66
N ILE A 167 10.34 -0.54 5.45
CA ILE A 167 10.53 -1.54 6.52
C ILE A 167 10.33 -2.97 6.04
N HIS A 168 9.68 -3.16 4.88
CA HIS A 168 9.47 -4.47 4.28
C HIS A 168 10.81 -5.17 3.96
N GLN A 169 10.85 -6.50 4.14
CA GLN A 169 12.06 -7.30 3.98
C GLN A 169 12.24 -7.79 2.54
N TRP A 170 12.64 -6.88 1.65
CA TRP A 170 12.81 -7.20 0.23
C TRP A 170 13.81 -8.35 -0.01
N PRO A 171 13.45 -9.37 -0.82
CA PRO A 171 14.31 -10.55 -1.06
C PRO A 171 15.61 -10.22 -1.78
N ASN A 172 15.69 -9.07 -2.45
CA ASN A 172 16.86 -8.59 -3.18
C ASN A 172 17.55 -7.38 -2.52
N MET A 173 17.35 -7.16 -1.21
CA MET A 173 17.97 -6.06 -0.49
C MET A 173 19.51 -6.15 -0.50
N ASN A 174 20.17 -5.01 -0.72
CA ASN A 174 21.61 -4.85 -0.64
C ASN A 174 21.96 -3.95 0.55
N LEU A 175 22.55 -4.54 1.60
CA LEU A 175 22.86 -3.80 2.82
C LEU A 175 23.96 -2.75 2.60
N LYS A 176 23.71 -1.52 3.04
CA LYS A 176 24.68 -0.44 3.09
C LYS A 176 25.61 -0.66 4.28
N GLY A 177 26.90 -0.82 4.01
CA GLY A 177 27.90 -0.98 5.07
C GLY A 177 28.01 0.28 5.94
N LYS A 178 27.88 0.13 7.26
CA LYS A 178 28.53 1.08 8.18
C LYS A 178 30.05 0.92 7.96
N LYS A 179 30.75 2.03 7.73
CA LYS A 179 32.23 2.05 7.66
C LYS A 179 32.78 1.16 8.79
N LYS A 180 33.59 0.15 8.44
CA LYS A 180 34.47 -0.48 9.43
C LYS A 180 35.24 0.65 10.09
N ILE A 181 35.04 0.84 11.39
CA ILE A 181 35.99 1.60 12.20
C ILE A 181 37.23 0.70 12.21
N ILE A 182 38.20 1.03 11.36
CA ILE A 182 39.52 0.40 11.30
C ILE A 182 40.38 1.05 12.38
#